data_AF-A0A1H6IJH0-F1
#
_entry.id   AF-A0A1H6IJH0-F1
#
_cell.length_a   1.000
_cell.length_b   1.000
_cell.length_c   1.000
_cell.angle_alpha   90.00
_cell.angle_beta   90.00
_cell.angle_gamma   90.00
#
_symmetry.space_group_name_H-M   'P 1'
#
loop_
_entity.id
_entity.type
_entity.pdbx_description
1 polymer ?
#
loop_
_entity_poly.entity_id
_entity_poly.type
_entity_poly.pdbx_seq_one_letter_code
_entity_poly.pdbx_strand_id
1 'polypeptide(L)'
;MADRAKVEQSVFDYLKPRLKQYETEHAELTRDVARSIAKVSQEADDRVTERRRALNRAVEQLGSCEAAAAEAEERGESGNDCGGYRRQVAQCQAELERAIRGRAMIAEAAAQFRHAQSRYTNKMSEILLDGQKLLRAAAERTEGYQKASTYVPGTTLLSGTGNTGGGLILDSGPPVGLSSNGFGGTAADHGATGAPASWRDRPGVETPAWLPAGFALVPLSAIADDGGITSIDDFADNPNKHPVRELRWAVNALDEVVLPAMQRKDNPLDYLERRDAEEGLMGARSYAQTYRGFFGGDDAVALSPLPNGTFDVTNGYHRIFLLREAYADHVPARIIGG
;
A
#
# COMPACT_ATOMS: atom_id res chain seq x y z
N MET A 1 1.15 31.71 40.37
CA MET A 1 2.33 31.48 39.52
C MET A 1 1.85 30.71 38.31
N ALA A 2 1.74 31.36 37.15
CA ALA A 2 1.30 30.72 35.93
C ALA A 2 2.52 30.11 35.24
N ASP A 3 2.58 28.78 35.20
CA ASP A 3 3.51 28.03 34.36
C ASP A 3 3.18 28.34 32.90
N ARG A 4 3.77 29.42 32.37
CA ARG A 4 3.72 29.69 30.94
C ARG A 4 4.56 28.61 30.27
N ALA A 5 3.90 27.77 29.48
CA ALA A 5 4.55 26.78 28.64
C ALA A 5 5.59 27.47 27.74
N LYS A 6 6.85 27.43 28.15
CA LYS A 6 7.97 27.82 27.31
C LYS A 6 8.12 26.72 26.29
N VAL A 7 7.56 26.91 25.09
CA VAL A 7 8.00 26.13 23.94
C VAL A 7 9.46 26.53 23.72
N GLU A 8 10.37 25.66 24.14
CA GLU A 8 11.79 25.92 24.04
C GLU A 8 12.20 25.91 22.58
N GLN A 9 13.00 26.90 22.18
CA GLN A 9 13.64 26.96 20.86
C GLN A 9 14.40 25.66 20.51
N SER A 10 14.88 24.95 21.54
CA SER A 10 15.51 23.65 21.48
C SER A 10 14.67 22.60 20.72
N VAL A 11 13.34 22.67 20.78
CA VAL A 11 12.44 21.76 20.05
C VAL A 11 12.56 21.98 18.54
N PHE A 12 12.58 23.23 18.07
CA PHE A 12 12.73 23.54 16.65
C PHE A 12 14.14 23.21 16.14
N ASP A 13 15.15 23.44 16.96
CA ASP A 13 16.54 23.11 16.65
C ASP A 13 16.75 21.58 16.57
N TYR A 14 15.95 20.79 17.28
CA TYR A 14 15.91 19.34 17.17
C TYR A 14 15.13 18.85 15.95
N LEU A 15 13.94 19.42 15.67
CA LEU A 15 13.04 18.92 14.63
C LEU A 15 13.52 19.23 13.20
N LYS A 16 14.17 20.39 12.97
CA LYS A 16 14.67 20.76 11.63
C LYS A 16 15.71 19.78 11.09
N PRO A 17 16.79 19.42 11.83
CA PRO A 17 17.73 18.41 11.38
C PRO A 17 17.09 17.04 11.17
N ARG A 18 16.11 16.65 12.01
CA ARG A 18 15.40 15.38 11.88
C ARG A 18 14.61 15.29 10.57
N LEU A 19 13.86 16.34 10.19
CA LEU A 19 13.18 16.35 8.89
C LEU A 19 14.15 16.24 7.71
N LYS A 20 15.29 16.95 7.78
CA LYS A 20 16.32 16.87 6.75
C LYS A 20 16.96 15.49 6.67
N GLN A 21 17.17 14.85 7.83
CA GLN A 21 17.64 13.47 7.91
C GLN A 21 16.64 12.52 7.22
N TYR A 22 15.35 12.61 7.55
CA TYR A 22 14.31 11.79 6.92
C TYR A 22 14.23 11.99 5.40
N GLU A 23 14.36 13.23 4.92
CA GLU A 23 14.41 13.52 3.47
C GLU A 23 15.60 12.82 2.79
N THR A 24 16.77 12.83 3.45
CA THR A 24 17.99 12.19 2.94
C THR A 24 17.86 10.67 2.92
N GLU A 25 17.41 10.07 4.03
CA GLU A 25 17.18 8.63 4.17
C GLU A 25 16.15 8.13 3.14
N HIS A 26 15.06 8.87 2.95
CA HIS A 26 14.04 8.55 1.95
C HIS A 26 14.62 8.59 0.51
N ALA A 27 15.43 9.61 0.20
CA ALA A 27 16.08 9.73 -1.10
C ALA A 27 17.11 8.61 -1.36
N GLU A 28 17.80 8.14 -0.32
CA GLU A 28 18.71 6.99 -0.40
C GLU A 28 17.96 5.69 -0.64
N LEU A 29 16.94 5.41 0.17
CA LEU A 29 16.10 4.21 0.01
C LEU A 29 15.48 4.13 -1.39
N THR A 30 14.97 5.25 -1.91
CA THR A 30 14.40 5.33 -3.26
C THR A 30 15.44 4.96 -4.33
N ARG A 31 16.69 5.42 -4.18
CA ARG A 31 17.81 5.10 -5.09
C ARG A 31 18.21 3.63 -4.98
N ASP A 32 18.25 3.07 -3.77
CA ASP A 32 18.64 1.67 -3.54
C ASP A 32 17.65 0.70 -4.15
N VAL A 33 16.37 0.98 -3.97
CA VAL A 33 15.28 0.22 -4.58
C VAL A 33 15.36 0.29 -6.11
N ALA A 34 15.58 1.47 -6.69
CA ALA A 34 15.73 1.62 -8.14
C ALA A 34 16.93 0.83 -8.68
N ARG A 35 18.06 0.82 -7.96
CA ARG A 35 19.25 0.01 -8.29
C ARG A 35 18.95 -1.48 -8.23
N SER A 36 18.22 -1.93 -7.22
CA SER A 36 17.84 -3.34 -7.06
C SER A 36 16.97 -3.82 -8.23
N ILE A 37 15.95 -3.04 -8.62
CA ILE A 37 15.07 -3.36 -9.75
C ILE A 37 15.84 -3.40 -11.06
N ALA A 38 16.74 -2.43 -11.28
CA ALA A 38 17.58 -2.40 -12.47
C ALA A 38 18.48 -3.64 -12.55
N LYS A 39 19.07 -4.06 -11.42
CA LYS A 39 19.90 -5.27 -11.34
C LYS A 39 19.11 -6.53 -11.68
N VAL A 40 17.94 -6.74 -11.08
CA VAL A 40 17.09 -7.92 -11.35
C VAL A 40 16.63 -7.96 -12.81
N SER A 41 16.27 -6.79 -13.37
CA SER A 41 15.88 -6.69 -14.78
C SER A 41 17.05 -7.04 -15.72
N GLN A 42 18.24 -6.56 -15.41
CA GLN A 42 19.46 -6.89 -16.17
C GLN A 42 19.78 -8.39 -16.09
N GLU A 43 19.70 -9.00 -14.91
CA GLU A 43 19.92 -10.44 -14.75
C GLU A 43 18.92 -11.27 -15.59
N ALA A 44 17.66 -10.82 -15.70
CA ALA A 44 16.68 -11.46 -16.57
C ALA A 44 17.01 -11.35 -18.06
N ASP A 45 17.45 -10.17 -18.51
CA ASP A 45 17.91 -9.93 -19.88
C ASP A 45 19.15 -10.78 -20.23
N ASP A 46 20.10 -10.88 -19.30
CA ASP A 46 21.30 -11.69 -19.44
C ASP A 46 20.95 -13.18 -19.56
N ARG A 47 19.98 -13.67 -18.77
CA ARG A 47 19.49 -15.05 -18.87
C ARG A 47 18.84 -15.35 -20.22
N VAL A 48 18.03 -14.44 -20.77
CA VAL A 48 17.46 -14.62 -22.12
C VAL A 48 18.57 -14.66 -23.17
N THR A 49 19.58 -13.79 -23.05
CA THR A 49 20.72 -13.75 -23.96
C THR A 49 21.54 -15.04 -23.89
N GLU A 50 21.81 -15.54 -22.69
CA GLU A 50 22.51 -16.81 -22.45
C GLU A 50 21.76 -17.99 -23.11
N ARG A 51 20.45 -18.09 -22.89
CA ARG A 51 19.62 -19.16 -23.48
C ARG A 51 19.54 -19.07 -25.00
N ARG A 52 19.48 -17.86 -25.57
CA ARG A 52 19.53 -17.67 -27.02
C ARG A 52 20.86 -18.14 -27.61
N ARG A 53 21.99 -17.83 -26.96
CA ARG A 53 23.30 -18.34 -27.38
C ARG A 53 23.37 -19.86 -27.29
N ALA A 54 22.79 -20.47 -26.26
CA ALA A 54 22.73 -21.92 -26.12
C ALA A 54 21.92 -22.58 -27.25
N LEU A 55 20.76 -22.01 -27.59
CA LEU A 55 19.94 -22.48 -28.72
C LEU A 55 20.71 -22.39 -30.04
N ASN A 56 21.37 -21.27 -30.33
CA ASN A 56 22.14 -21.12 -31.56
C ASN A 56 23.24 -22.18 -31.69
N ARG A 57 23.98 -22.45 -30.60
CA ARG A 57 24.99 -23.53 -30.58
C ARG A 57 24.38 -24.91 -30.84
N ALA A 58 23.22 -25.22 -30.24
CA ALA A 58 22.54 -26.49 -30.46
C ALA A 58 22.07 -26.64 -31.91
N VAL A 59 21.59 -25.56 -32.53
CA VAL A 59 21.19 -25.54 -33.95
C VAL A 59 22.39 -25.73 -34.87
N GLU A 60 23.52 -25.07 -34.60
CA GLU A 60 24.77 -25.24 -35.35
C GLU A 60 25.30 -26.69 -35.27
N GLN A 61 25.23 -27.31 -34.09
CA GLN A 61 25.60 -28.72 -33.88
C GLN A 61 24.68 -29.68 -34.63
N LEU A 62 23.37 -29.43 -34.61
CA LEU A 62 22.39 -30.20 -35.38
C LEU A 62 22.69 -30.08 -36.89
N GLY A 63 22.89 -28.86 -37.39
CA GLY A 63 23.22 -28.63 -38.80
C GLY A 63 24.52 -29.33 -39.23
N SER A 64 25.54 -29.32 -38.38
CA SER A 64 26.79 -30.06 -38.62
C SER A 64 26.56 -31.58 -38.67
N CYS A 65 25.72 -32.13 -37.80
CA CYS A 65 25.38 -33.55 -37.80
C CYS A 65 24.61 -33.93 -39.07
N GLU A 66 23.60 -33.15 -39.45
CA GLU A 66 22.77 -33.41 -40.62
C GLU A 66 23.58 -33.31 -41.93
N ALA A 67 24.51 -32.36 -42.03
CA ALA A 67 25.45 -32.28 -43.15
C ALA A 67 26.35 -33.53 -43.23
N ALA A 68 26.95 -33.95 -42.11
CA ALA A 68 27.79 -35.14 -42.07
C ALA A 68 27.01 -36.43 -42.39
N ALA A 69 25.74 -36.52 -41.95
CA ALA A 69 24.86 -37.65 -42.28
C ALA A 69 24.54 -37.71 -43.78
N ALA A 70 24.28 -36.56 -44.41
CA ALA A 70 24.06 -36.47 -45.86
C ALA A 70 25.32 -36.87 -46.65
N GLU A 71 26.50 -36.39 -46.26
CA GLU A 71 27.78 -36.78 -46.87
C GLU A 71 28.10 -38.29 -46.72
N ALA A 72 27.65 -38.92 -45.63
CA ALA A 72 27.79 -40.37 -45.43
C ALA A 72 26.85 -41.15 -46.35
N GLU A 73 25.61 -40.69 -46.50
CA GLU A 73 24.62 -41.28 -47.39
C GLU A 73 25.09 -41.24 -48.86
N GLU A 74 25.67 -40.13 -49.31
CA GLU A 74 26.27 -40.02 -50.66
C GLU A 74 27.42 -41.00 -50.88
N ARG A 75 28.16 -41.36 -49.82
CA ARG A 75 29.23 -42.37 -49.86
C ARG A 75 28.72 -43.81 -49.73
N GLY A 76 27.40 -44.02 -49.56
CA GLY A 76 26.82 -45.34 -49.33
C GLY A 76 27.05 -45.89 -47.92
N GLU A 77 27.42 -45.03 -46.97
CA GLU A 77 27.58 -45.36 -45.56
C GLU A 77 26.30 -45.05 -44.77
N SER A 78 26.07 -45.76 -43.67
CA SER A 78 24.98 -45.40 -42.74
C SER A 78 25.34 -44.10 -42.02
N GLY A 79 24.57 -43.04 -42.25
CA GLY A 79 24.74 -41.76 -41.56
C GLY A 79 24.56 -41.86 -40.03
N ASN A 80 25.17 -40.93 -39.30
CA ASN A 80 25.03 -40.85 -37.84
C ASN A 80 23.59 -40.46 -37.42
N ASP A 81 23.10 -41.00 -36.30
CA ASP A 81 21.80 -40.61 -35.75
C ASP A 81 21.84 -39.21 -35.11
N CYS A 82 21.25 -38.23 -35.78
CA CYS A 82 21.14 -36.85 -35.29
C CYS A 82 19.97 -36.62 -34.30
N GLY A 83 19.25 -37.68 -33.90
CA GLY A 83 18.10 -37.58 -32.98
C GLY A 83 18.45 -36.97 -31.61
N GLY A 84 19.67 -37.17 -31.12
CA GLY A 84 20.16 -36.53 -29.89
C GLY A 84 20.19 -35.01 -29.98
N TYR A 85 20.75 -34.47 -31.08
CA TYR A 85 20.83 -33.03 -31.31
C TYR A 85 19.45 -32.40 -31.52
N ARG A 86 18.51 -33.09 -32.18
CA ARG A 86 17.13 -32.60 -32.31
C ARG A 86 16.43 -32.43 -30.97
N ARG A 87 16.58 -33.41 -30.06
CA ARG A 87 16.07 -33.30 -28.68
C ARG A 87 16.71 -32.15 -27.92
N GLN A 88 18.01 -31.93 -28.09
CA GLN A 88 18.72 -30.83 -27.47
C GLN A 88 18.22 -29.46 -27.97
N VAL A 89 18.00 -29.29 -29.28
CA VAL A 89 17.40 -28.07 -29.85
C VAL A 89 16.02 -27.81 -29.25
N ALA A 90 15.15 -28.83 -29.22
CA ALA A 90 13.81 -28.71 -28.61
C ALA A 90 13.89 -28.31 -27.12
N GLN A 91 14.82 -28.88 -26.34
CA GLN A 91 15.04 -28.49 -24.96
C GLN A 91 15.48 -27.02 -24.84
N CYS A 92 16.47 -26.59 -25.63
CA CYS A 92 16.95 -25.22 -25.61
C CYS A 92 15.86 -24.22 -26.03
N GLN A 93 14.98 -24.58 -26.97
CA GLN A 93 13.81 -23.77 -27.34
C GLN A 93 12.86 -23.59 -26.15
N ALA A 94 12.47 -24.69 -25.50
CA ALA A 94 11.57 -24.64 -24.34
C ALA A 94 12.16 -23.83 -23.17
N GLU A 95 13.48 -23.93 -22.93
CA GLU A 95 14.17 -23.14 -21.92
C GLU A 95 14.22 -21.65 -22.28
N LEU A 96 14.46 -21.30 -23.55
CA LEU A 96 14.43 -19.92 -24.01
C LEU A 96 13.04 -19.30 -23.85
N GLU A 97 11.98 -20.03 -24.23
CA GLU A 97 10.61 -19.56 -24.03
C GLU A 97 10.28 -19.34 -22.55
N ARG A 98 10.71 -20.23 -21.66
CA ARG A 98 10.55 -20.06 -20.22
C ARG A 98 11.28 -18.80 -19.72
N ALA A 99 12.50 -18.55 -20.21
CA ALA A 99 13.26 -17.35 -19.86
C ALA A 99 12.57 -16.06 -20.36
N ILE A 100 12.01 -16.08 -21.57
CA ILE A 100 11.25 -14.94 -22.12
C ILE A 100 10.01 -14.64 -21.28
N ARG A 101 9.24 -15.68 -20.89
CA ARG A 101 8.08 -15.50 -19.99
C ARG A 101 8.50 -14.94 -18.62
N GLY A 102 9.56 -15.48 -18.03
CA GLY A 102 10.09 -14.99 -16.74
C GLY A 102 10.54 -13.52 -16.81
N ARG A 103 11.22 -13.13 -17.89
CA ARG A 103 11.58 -11.73 -18.16
C ARG A 103 10.34 -10.82 -18.25
N ALA A 104 9.30 -11.26 -18.95
CA ALA A 104 8.06 -10.49 -19.07
C ALA A 104 7.39 -10.26 -17.71
N MET A 105 7.32 -11.29 -16.85
CA MET A 105 6.79 -11.18 -15.49
C MET A 105 7.61 -10.18 -14.64
N ILE A 106 8.94 -10.23 -14.73
CA ILE A 106 9.82 -9.28 -14.01
C ILE A 106 9.60 -7.85 -14.51
N ALA A 107 9.44 -7.66 -15.83
CA ALA A 107 9.19 -6.35 -16.41
C ALA A 107 7.84 -5.75 -15.96
N GLU A 108 6.80 -6.58 -15.87
CA GLU A 108 5.48 -6.21 -15.35
C GLU A 108 5.54 -5.84 -13.86
N ALA A 109 6.15 -6.69 -13.03
CA ALA A 109 6.35 -6.40 -11.60
C ALA A 109 7.16 -5.11 -11.39
N ALA A 110 8.21 -4.89 -12.19
CA ALA A 110 8.99 -3.65 -12.15
C ALA A 110 8.18 -2.41 -12.59
N ALA A 111 7.19 -2.55 -13.46
CA ALA A 111 6.30 -1.47 -13.84
C ALA A 111 5.32 -1.13 -12.70
N GLN A 112 4.69 -2.15 -12.10
CA GLN A 112 3.80 -1.99 -10.95
C GLN A 112 4.53 -1.36 -9.77
N PHE A 113 5.75 -1.85 -9.47
CA PHE A 113 6.57 -1.29 -8.41
C PHE A 113 6.92 0.18 -8.67
N ARG A 114 7.32 0.55 -9.89
CA ARG A 114 7.61 1.96 -10.23
C ARG A 114 6.39 2.86 -10.03
N HIS A 115 5.19 2.36 -10.34
CA HIS A 115 3.96 3.10 -10.09
C HIS A 115 3.71 3.30 -8.58
N ALA A 116 3.82 2.24 -7.79
CA ALA A 116 3.68 2.31 -6.33
C ALA A 116 4.74 3.24 -5.69
N GLN A 117 5.99 3.13 -6.13
CA GLN A 117 7.10 3.99 -5.70
C GLN A 117 6.81 5.46 -6.01
N SER A 118 6.32 5.78 -7.21
CA SER A 118 5.96 7.15 -7.57
C SER A 118 4.87 7.72 -6.65
N ARG A 119 3.82 6.93 -6.36
CA ARG A 119 2.76 7.34 -5.41
C ARG A 119 3.32 7.58 -4.02
N TYR A 120 4.17 6.67 -3.53
CA TYR A 120 4.81 6.79 -2.23
C TYR A 120 5.71 8.03 -2.14
N THR A 121 6.59 8.24 -3.12
CA THR A 121 7.47 9.42 -3.18
C THR A 121 6.67 10.72 -3.21
N ASN A 122 5.61 10.79 -4.02
CA ASN A 122 4.74 11.98 -4.07
C ASN A 122 4.11 12.24 -2.70
N LYS A 123 3.59 11.21 -2.03
CA LYS A 123 2.97 11.36 -0.71
C LYS A 123 3.99 11.76 0.36
N MET A 124 5.20 11.21 0.30
CA MET A 124 6.27 11.58 1.24
C MET A 124 6.72 13.02 1.03
N SER A 125 6.85 13.49 -0.21
CA SER A 125 7.14 14.90 -0.51
C SER A 125 6.06 15.84 0.01
N GLU A 126 4.78 15.47 -0.12
CA GLU A 126 3.65 16.22 0.46
C GLU A 126 3.77 16.33 1.99
N ILE A 127 3.99 15.20 2.68
CA ILE A 127 4.15 15.16 4.14
C ILE A 127 5.34 15.99 4.60
N LEU A 128 6.49 15.91 3.91
CA LEU A 128 7.69 16.68 4.25
C LEU A 128 7.46 18.18 4.07
N LEU A 129 6.81 18.60 2.98
CA LEU A 129 6.46 19.99 2.74
C LEU A 129 5.49 20.53 3.80
N ASP A 130 4.47 19.76 4.17
CA ASP A 130 3.51 20.15 5.19
C ASP A 130 4.16 20.19 6.58
N GLY A 131 5.05 19.25 6.90
CA GLY A 131 5.86 19.29 8.11
C GLY A 131 6.74 20.54 8.20
N GLN A 132 7.38 20.94 7.10
CA GLN A 132 8.17 22.17 7.02
C GLN A 132 7.29 23.43 7.20
N LYS A 133 6.12 23.48 6.56
CA LYS A 133 5.16 24.58 6.74
C LYS A 133 4.69 24.69 8.19
N LEU A 134 4.33 23.57 8.81
CA LEU A 134 3.89 23.53 10.21
C LEU A 134 4.99 24.00 11.16
N LEU A 135 6.25 23.57 10.96
CA LEU A 135 7.37 24.04 11.76
C LEU A 135 7.63 25.53 11.58
N ARG A 136 7.54 26.06 10.36
CA ARG A 136 7.70 27.49 10.10
C ARG A 136 6.59 28.29 10.80
N ALA A 137 5.34 27.90 10.61
CA ALA A 137 4.18 28.56 11.23
C ALA A 137 4.19 28.47 12.76
N ALA A 138 4.74 27.39 13.32
CA ALA A 138 4.92 27.25 14.75
C ALA A 138 6.04 28.18 15.26
N ALA A 139 7.19 28.22 14.58
CA ALA A 139 8.30 29.11 14.94
C ALA A 139 7.89 30.59 14.90
N GLU A 140 7.18 31.02 13.85
CA GLU A 140 6.64 32.39 13.73
C GLU A 140 5.68 32.73 14.88
N ARG A 141 4.80 31.79 15.26
CA ARG A 141 3.91 31.96 16.42
C ARG A 141 4.69 32.08 17.72
N THR A 142 5.68 31.23 17.95
CA THR A 142 6.50 31.28 19.18
C THR A 142 7.28 32.59 19.29
N GLU A 143 7.86 33.08 18.18
CA GLU A 143 8.53 34.38 18.14
C GLU A 143 7.57 35.54 18.44
N GLY A 144 6.35 35.50 17.87
CA GLY A 144 5.29 36.47 18.17
C GLY A 144 4.92 36.51 19.65
N TYR A 145 4.76 35.34 20.29
CA TYR A 145 4.50 35.25 21.73
C TYR A 145 5.67 35.78 22.58
N GLN A 146 6.91 35.47 22.19
CA GLN A 146 8.09 35.99 22.90
C GLN A 146 8.15 37.52 22.85
N LYS A 147 7.95 38.12 21.68
CA LYS A 147 7.90 39.58 21.49
C LYS A 147 6.75 40.23 22.28
N ALA A 148 5.56 39.63 22.26
CA ALA A 148 4.42 40.13 23.04
C ALA A 148 4.65 40.01 24.55
N SER A 149 5.36 38.97 25.01
CA SER A 149 5.63 38.75 26.43
C SER A 149 6.73 39.64 27.02
N THR A 150 7.68 40.09 26.19
CA THR A 150 8.71 41.06 26.59
C THR A 150 8.16 42.49 26.59
N TYR A 151 7.12 42.74 25.80
CA TYR A 151 6.35 43.99 25.84
C TYR A 151 5.30 43.96 26.97
N VAL A 152 5.72 43.68 28.21
CA VAL A 152 4.98 44.18 29.35
C VAL A 152 5.43 45.63 29.49
N PRO A 153 4.58 46.63 29.16
CA PRO A 153 4.93 48.00 29.46
C PRO A 153 5.17 48.00 30.96
N GLY A 154 6.42 48.30 31.36
CA GLY A 154 6.69 48.63 32.73
C GLY A 154 5.78 49.81 33.02
N THR A 155 4.64 49.55 33.66
CA THR A 155 4.00 50.54 34.50
C THR A 155 5.04 50.81 35.56
N THR A 156 5.95 51.74 35.25
CA THR A 156 6.63 52.55 36.23
C THR A 156 5.48 53.14 37.03
N LEU A 157 5.15 52.47 38.12
CA LEU A 157 4.43 53.06 39.23
C LEU A 157 5.36 54.16 39.75
N LEU A 158 5.31 55.30 39.07
CA LEU A 158 5.94 56.52 39.52
C LEU A 158 5.14 56.91 40.77
N SER A 159 5.64 56.43 41.92
CA SER A 159 5.23 56.89 43.25
C SER A 159 5.70 58.33 43.41
N GLY A 160 5.02 59.24 42.71
CA GLY A 160 5.09 60.67 42.93
C GLY A 160 4.11 61.05 44.03
N THR A 161 4.59 61.11 45.26
CA THR A 161 3.98 61.91 46.33
C THR A 161 3.91 63.36 45.86
N GLY A 162 2.69 63.87 45.64
CA GLY A 162 2.48 65.23 45.13
C GLY A 162 1.04 65.67 45.34
N ASN A 163 0.86 66.43 46.41
CA ASN A 163 -0.39 66.98 46.92
C ASN A 163 -1.03 68.01 45.96
N THR A 164 -2.34 68.21 46.16
CA THR A 164 -3.17 69.41 45.85
C THR A 164 -3.48 69.81 44.40
N GLY A 165 -4.77 69.68 44.06
CA GLY A 165 -5.59 70.84 43.68
C GLY A 165 -6.26 70.84 42.29
N GLY A 166 -7.60 70.80 42.28
CA GLY A 166 -8.50 71.27 41.20
C GLY A 166 -8.52 70.38 39.95
N GLY A 167 -9.64 69.92 39.40
CA GLY A 167 -10.95 70.54 39.26
C GLY A 167 -11.23 70.74 37.77
N LEU A 168 -12.33 70.14 37.28
CA LEU A 168 -12.95 70.30 35.95
C LEU A 168 -12.20 69.57 34.81
N ILE A 169 -12.78 68.96 33.77
CA ILE A 169 -14.00 69.22 32.98
C ILE A 169 -14.54 67.89 32.41
N LEU A 170 -15.86 67.83 32.21
CA LEU A 170 -16.62 66.80 31.48
C LEU A 170 -16.13 66.57 30.04
N ASP A 171 -16.52 65.43 29.46
CA ASP A 171 -17.26 65.34 28.19
C ASP A 171 -16.73 64.32 27.17
N SER A 172 -17.70 63.60 26.60
CA SER A 172 -17.70 62.88 25.31
C SER A 172 -16.78 61.67 25.15
N GLY A 173 -17.28 60.51 25.57
CA GLY A 173 -16.87 59.22 25.01
C GLY A 173 -17.63 58.92 23.71
N PRO A 174 -16.98 58.32 22.69
CA PRO A 174 -17.71 57.69 21.60
C PRO A 174 -18.01 56.21 21.96
N PRO A 175 -19.16 55.66 21.56
CA PRO A 175 -19.40 54.23 21.67
C PRO A 175 -18.58 53.52 20.59
N VAL A 176 -17.64 52.68 21.01
CA VAL A 176 -16.94 51.76 20.11
C VAL A 176 -17.92 50.62 19.81
N GLY A 177 -18.71 50.79 18.74
CA GLY A 177 -19.52 49.73 18.17
C GLY A 177 -18.63 48.65 17.57
N LEU A 178 -18.78 47.41 18.05
CA LEU A 178 -18.33 46.23 17.32
C LEU A 178 -19.15 46.10 16.03
N SER A 179 -18.61 46.65 14.93
CA SER A 179 -19.04 46.34 13.58
C SER A 179 -18.13 45.26 13.02
N SER A 180 -18.64 44.03 13.02
CA SER A 180 -18.08 42.89 12.28
C SER A 180 -18.26 43.12 10.78
N ASN A 181 -17.35 43.86 10.15
CA ASN A 181 -17.23 43.86 8.70
C ASN A 181 -16.33 42.70 8.27
N GLY A 182 -17.00 41.67 7.75
CA GLY A 182 -16.38 40.59 7.01
C GLY A 182 -15.64 41.13 5.79
N PHE A 183 -14.33 40.98 5.82
CA PHE A 183 -13.52 41.00 4.61
C PHE A 183 -13.62 39.61 3.97
N GLY A 184 -14.25 39.58 2.80
CA GLY A 184 -14.33 38.41 1.94
C GLY A 184 -12.93 37.99 1.49
N GLY A 185 -12.36 37.01 2.18
CA GLY A 185 -11.39 36.11 1.60
C GLY A 185 -12.18 35.09 0.78
N THR A 186 -12.00 35.11 -0.54
CA THR A 186 -12.39 34.01 -1.43
C THR A 186 -11.59 32.78 -1.02
N ALA A 187 -12.15 32.03 -0.06
CA ALA A 187 -11.72 30.67 0.21
C ALA A 187 -12.00 29.86 -1.06
N ALA A 188 -10.95 29.25 -1.59
CA ALA A 188 -11.08 28.19 -2.55
C ALA A 188 -12.08 27.17 -1.99
N ASP A 189 -13.12 26.92 -2.78
CA ASP A 189 -14.10 25.87 -2.60
C ASP A 189 -13.37 24.52 -2.67
N HIS A 190 -12.77 24.12 -1.56
CA HIS A 190 -12.48 22.73 -1.29
C HIS A 190 -13.76 22.17 -0.73
N GLY A 191 -14.60 21.70 -1.67
CA GLY A 191 -15.91 21.13 -1.40
C GLY A 191 -15.83 20.28 -0.14
N ALA A 192 -16.61 20.70 0.87
CA ALA A 192 -16.93 19.84 1.98
C ALA A 192 -17.66 18.64 1.38
N THR A 193 -16.88 17.60 1.05
CA THR A 193 -17.40 16.26 0.80
C THR A 193 -18.09 15.88 2.10
N GLY A 194 -19.41 16.06 2.13
CA GLY A 194 -20.24 15.60 3.23
C GLY A 194 -19.86 14.15 3.53
N ALA A 195 -19.73 13.83 4.82
CA ALA A 195 -19.43 12.47 5.24
C ALA A 195 -20.39 11.51 4.50
N PRO A 196 -19.88 10.43 3.88
CA PRO A 196 -20.73 9.52 3.11
C PRO A 196 -21.85 9.01 4.00
N ALA A 197 -23.10 9.17 3.54
CA ALA A 197 -24.30 8.82 4.30
C ALA A 197 -24.40 7.30 4.53
N SER A 198 -23.79 6.51 3.66
CA SER A 198 -23.66 5.06 3.78
C SER A 198 -22.21 4.62 3.61
N TRP A 199 -21.83 3.50 4.23
CA TRP A 199 -20.56 2.83 3.96
C TRP A 199 -20.39 2.44 2.48
N ARG A 200 -21.49 2.33 1.74
CA ARG A 200 -21.51 2.04 0.29
C ARG A 200 -20.98 3.18 -0.57
N ASP A 201 -21.09 4.41 -0.09
CA ASP A 201 -20.66 5.60 -0.83
C ASP A 201 -19.18 5.92 -0.61
N ARG A 202 -18.47 5.05 0.12
CA ARG A 202 -17.05 5.26 0.44
C ARG A 202 -16.18 4.99 -0.79
N PRO A 203 -15.15 5.84 -1.03
CA PRO A 203 -14.28 5.68 -2.19
C PRO A 203 -13.64 4.28 -2.27
N GLY A 204 -13.80 3.64 -3.43
CA GLY A 204 -13.20 2.34 -3.74
C GLY A 204 -13.91 1.11 -3.14
N VAL A 205 -14.94 1.29 -2.31
CA VAL A 205 -15.77 0.18 -1.85
C VAL A 205 -16.66 -0.29 -3.01
N GLU A 206 -16.59 -1.58 -3.32
CA GLU A 206 -17.40 -2.17 -4.39
C GLU A 206 -18.46 -3.09 -3.79
N THR A 207 -19.68 -3.03 -4.33
CA THR A 207 -20.78 -3.93 -3.95
C THR A 207 -21.34 -4.66 -5.17
N PRO A 208 -20.55 -5.57 -5.78
CA PRO A 208 -21.02 -6.32 -6.93
C PRO A 208 -22.27 -7.14 -6.59
N ALA A 209 -23.21 -7.23 -7.53
CA ALA A 209 -24.49 -7.91 -7.32
C ALA A 209 -24.38 -9.43 -7.03
N TRP A 210 -23.22 -10.03 -7.29
CA TRP A 210 -22.93 -11.44 -7.01
C TRP A 210 -22.41 -11.69 -5.59
N LEU A 211 -22.08 -10.64 -4.82
CA LEU A 211 -21.75 -10.80 -3.42
C LEU A 211 -23.00 -11.04 -2.58
N PRO A 212 -22.91 -11.84 -1.50
CA PRO A 212 -24.00 -11.97 -0.54
C PRO A 212 -24.41 -10.62 0.04
N ALA A 213 -25.69 -10.48 0.40
CA ALA A 213 -26.17 -9.26 1.02
C ALA A 213 -25.37 -8.95 2.31
N GLY A 214 -24.99 -7.67 2.46
CA GLY A 214 -24.16 -7.22 3.59
C GLY A 214 -22.65 -7.40 3.39
N PHE A 215 -22.21 -7.98 2.25
CA PHE A 215 -20.81 -8.04 1.88
C PHE A 215 -20.42 -6.95 0.88
N ALA A 216 -19.14 -6.59 0.89
CA ALA A 216 -18.52 -5.67 -0.06
C ALA A 216 -17.05 -6.08 -0.31
N LEU A 217 -16.48 -5.63 -1.43
CA LEU A 217 -15.03 -5.59 -1.62
C LEU A 217 -14.54 -4.27 -1.06
N VAL A 218 -13.85 -4.30 0.07
CA VAL A 218 -13.33 -3.11 0.74
C VAL A 218 -11.85 -2.97 0.42
N PRO A 219 -11.38 -1.79 -0.05
CA PRO A 219 -9.97 -1.56 -0.26
C PRO A 219 -9.19 -1.80 1.03
N LEU A 220 -8.10 -2.55 0.98
CA LEU A 220 -7.25 -2.77 2.17
C LEU A 220 -6.69 -1.44 2.71
N SER A 221 -6.54 -0.42 1.85
CA SER A 221 -6.14 0.93 2.25
C SER A 221 -7.20 1.69 3.06
N ALA A 222 -8.46 1.27 3.06
CA ALA A 222 -9.55 1.89 3.81
C ALA A 222 -9.73 1.30 5.21
N ILE A 223 -8.95 0.27 5.58
CA ILE A 223 -9.00 -0.39 6.89
C ILE A 223 -7.95 0.25 7.79
N ALA A 224 -8.39 0.80 8.93
CA ALA A 224 -7.57 1.62 9.81
C ALA A 224 -6.69 0.82 10.78
N ASP A 225 -7.18 -0.33 11.24
CA ASP A 225 -6.49 -1.19 12.21
C ASP A 225 -6.35 -2.61 11.64
N ASP A 226 -5.19 -3.23 11.83
CA ASP A 226 -4.90 -4.62 11.50
C ASP A 226 -5.07 -5.56 12.70
N GLY A 227 -5.53 -5.04 13.84
CA GLY A 227 -5.78 -5.80 15.07
C GLY A 227 -4.52 -6.29 15.75
N GLY A 228 -3.40 -5.60 15.52
CA GLY A 228 -2.14 -5.88 16.18
C GLY A 228 -1.40 -7.11 15.67
N ILE A 229 -1.79 -7.67 14.52
CA ILE A 229 -0.99 -8.69 13.82
C ILE A 229 0.03 -7.96 12.97
N THR A 230 1.27 -7.99 13.42
CA THR A 230 2.38 -7.26 12.80
C THR A 230 3.39 -8.18 12.14
N SER A 231 3.33 -9.49 12.43
CA SER A 231 4.29 -10.46 11.93
C SER A 231 3.70 -11.86 11.73
N ILE A 232 4.43 -12.70 11.01
CA ILE A 232 4.13 -14.14 10.86
C ILE A 232 4.27 -14.86 12.22
N ASP A 233 5.09 -14.34 13.13
CA ASP A 233 5.32 -14.95 14.45
C ASP A 233 4.06 -14.88 15.33
N ASP A 234 3.17 -13.92 15.08
CA ASP A 234 1.85 -13.79 15.75
C ASP A 234 0.89 -14.98 15.45
N PHE A 235 1.30 -15.86 14.53
CA PHE A 235 0.61 -17.10 14.18
C PHE A 235 1.21 -18.33 14.88
N ALA A 236 2.43 -18.25 15.42
CA ALA A 236 3.16 -19.41 15.94
C ALA A 236 2.62 -19.94 17.28
N ASP A 237 2.04 -19.07 18.11
CA ASP A 237 1.68 -19.40 19.50
C ASP A 237 0.25 -19.91 19.69
N ASN A 238 -0.54 -20.07 18.62
CA ASN A 238 -1.93 -20.52 18.74
C ASN A 238 -2.16 -21.88 18.09
N PRO A 239 -2.34 -22.96 18.89
CA PRO A 239 -2.55 -24.32 18.38
C PRO A 239 -3.88 -24.51 17.63
N ASN A 240 -4.80 -23.55 17.73
CA ASN A 240 -6.08 -23.56 17.00
C ASN A 240 -6.02 -22.77 15.68
N LYS A 241 -4.88 -22.18 15.32
CA LYS A 241 -4.74 -21.41 14.06
C LYS A 241 -4.16 -22.30 12.95
N HIS A 242 -4.68 -22.13 11.74
CA HIS A 242 -4.14 -22.77 10.55
C HIS A 242 -2.69 -22.30 10.31
N PRO A 243 -1.76 -23.21 9.93
CA PRO A 243 -0.42 -22.84 9.53
C PRO A 243 -0.43 -21.73 8.47
N VAL A 244 0.48 -20.76 8.58
CA VAL A 244 0.60 -19.60 7.66
C VAL A 244 0.67 -20.05 6.20
N ARG A 245 1.30 -21.19 5.93
CA ARG A 245 1.37 -21.79 4.59
C ARG A 245 0.00 -22.15 4.02
N GLU A 246 -0.91 -22.65 4.85
CA GLU A 246 -2.28 -23.00 4.43
C GLU A 246 -3.12 -21.74 4.23
N LEU A 247 -2.97 -20.76 5.10
CA LEU A 247 -3.68 -19.48 4.94
C LEU A 247 -3.20 -18.71 3.70
N ARG A 248 -1.90 -18.73 3.36
CA ARG A 248 -1.39 -18.17 2.10
C ARG A 248 -1.96 -18.88 0.88
N TRP A 249 -2.10 -20.20 0.94
CA TRP A 249 -2.79 -20.95 -0.12
C TRP A 249 -4.24 -20.49 -0.26
N ALA A 250 -4.97 -20.32 0.85
CA ALA A 250 -6.36 -19.88 0.84
C ALA A 250 -6.52 -18.46 0.28
N VAL A 251 -5.58 -17.55 0.57
CA VAL A 251 -5.58 -16.19 -0.01
C VAL A 251 -5.40 -16.22 -1.53
N ASN A 252 -4.47 -17.03 -2.06
CA ASN A 252 -4.31 -17.15 -3.50
C ASN A 252 -5.54 -17.81 -4.14
N ALA A 253 -6.07 -18.85 -3.50
CA ALA A 253 -7.27 -19.55 -3.95
C ALA A 253 -8.52 -18.65 -3.96
N LEU A 254 -8.58 -17.66 -3.06
CA LEU A 254 -9.67 -16.68 -3.04
C LEU A 254 -9.76 -15.93 -4.37
N ASP A 255 -8.65 -15.38 -4.83
CA ASP A 255 -8.59 -14.57 -6.05
C ASP A 255 -8.68 -15.42 -7.32
N GLU A 256 -7.92 -16.52 -7.37
CA GLU A 256 -7.80 -17.34 -8.58
C GLU A 256 -9.03 -18.23 -8.85
N VAL A 257 -9.77 -18.62 -7.81
CA VAL A 257 -10.82 -19.63 -7.91
C VAL A 257 -12.14 -19.21 -7.28
N VAL A 258 -12.13 -18.77 -6.02
CA VAL A 258 -13.38 -18.53 -5.27
C VAL A 258 -14.13 -17.32 -5.79
N LEU A 259 -13.47 -16.16 -5.95
CA LEU A 259 -14.11 -14.95 -6.48
C LEU A 259 -14.64 -15.17 -7.92
N PRO A 260 -13.87 -15.76 -8.86
CA PRO A 260 -14.40 -16.15 -10.17
C PRO A 260 -15.59 -17.10 -10.09
N ALA A 261 -15.61 -18.06 -9.16
CA ALA A 261 -16.75 -18.96 -8.99
C ALA A 261 -18.01 -18.21 -8.54
N MET A 262 -17.90 -17.24 -7.62
CA MET A 262 -19.03 -16.43 -7.16
C MET A 262 -19.65 -15.59 -8.28
N GLN A 263 -18.85 -15.10 -9.22
CA GLN A 263 -19.33 -14.30 -10.35
C GLN A 263 -20.25 -15.08 -11.30
N ARG A 264 -20.19 -16.42 -11.30
CA ARG A 264 -20.92 -17.28 -12.25
C ARG A 264 -22.42 -17.41 -11.95
N LYS A 265 -22.93 -16.82 -10.86
CA LYS A 265 -24.35 -16.80 -10.41
C LYS A 265 -24.99 -18.16 -10.07
N ASP A 266 -24.31 -19.28 -10.33
CA ASP A 266 -24.67 -20.61 -9.83
C ASP A 266 -24.34 -20.74 -8.33
N ASN A 267 -24.83 -21.78 -7.65
CA ASN A 267 -24.47 -22.06 -6.25
C ASN A 267 -22.93 -22.25 -6.11
N PRO A 268 -22.18 -21.25 -5.62
CA PRO A 268 -20.72 -21.29 -5.70
C PRO A 268 -20.14 -22.39 -4.83
N LEU A 269 -20.79 -22.68 -3.71
CA LEU A 269 -20.31 -23.69 -2.76
C LEU A 269 -20.35 -25.09 -3.38
N ASP A 270 -21.45 -25.49 -4.02
CA ASP A 270 -21.57 -26.80 -4.69
C ASP A 270 -20.52 -26.97 -5.80
N TYR A 271 -20.22 -25.89 -6.54
CA TYR A 271 -19.16 -25.90 -7.55
C TYR A 271 -17.77 -26.11 -6.91
N LEU A 272 -17.47 -25.40 -5.84
CA LEU A 272 -16.17 -25.47 -5.16
C LEU A 272 -15.98 -26.82 -4.47
N GLU A 273 -17.02 -27.41 -3.87
CA GLU A 273 -16.97 -28.73 -3.25
C GLU A 273 -16.71 -29.84 -4.27
N ARG A 274 -17.37 -29.77 -5.44
CA ARG A 274 -17.10 -30.70 -6.54
C ARG A 274 -15.66 -30.56 -7.05
N ARG A 275 -15.19 -29.33 -7.21
CA ARG A 275 -13.81 -29.07 -7.65
C ARG A 275 -12.79 -29.56 -6.62
N ASP A 276 -13.07 -29.38 -5.34
CA ASP A 276 -12.24 -29.93 -4.26
C ASP A 276 -12.16 -31.46 -4.36
N ALA A 277 -13.28 -32.14 -4.59
CA ALA A 277 -13.31 -33.59 -4.76
C ALA A 277 -12.55 -34.06 -6.03
N GLU A 278 -12.65 -33.32 -7.14
CA GLU A 278 -11.93 -33.59 -8.39
C GLU A 278 -10.42 -33.43 -8.25
N GLU A 279 -9.97 -32.42 -7.49
CA GLU A 279 -8.55 -32.10 -7.29
C GLU A 279 -7.94 -32.79 -6.04
N GLY A 280 -8.74 -33.53 -5.27
CA GLY A 280 -8.29 -34.19 -4.04
C GLY A 280 -7.93 -33.22 -2.91
N LEU A 281 -8.57 -32.06 -2.89
CA LEU A 281 -8.37 -30.97 -1.93
C LEU A 281 -9.25 -31.16 -0.70
N MET A 282 -8.72 -30.90 0.51
CA MET A 282 -9.45 -31.07 1.76
C MET A 282 -8.88 -30.20 2.90
N GLY A 283 -9.69 -30.03 3.96
CA GLY A 283 -9.28 -29.30 5.16
C GLY A 283 -9.03 -27.81 4.88
N ALA A 284 -7.91 -27.28 5.36
CA ALA A 284 -7.54 -25.88 5.13
C ALA A 284 -7.12 -25.58 3.68
N ARG A 285 -6.78 -26.63 2.90
CA ARG A 285 -6.51 -26.54 1.47
C ARG A 285 -7.72 -27.01 0.68
N SER A 286 -8.86 -26.39 0.92
CA SER A 286 -10.11 -26.61 0.19
C SER A 286 -10.66 -25.27 -0.26
N TYR A 287 -11.13 -25.20 -1.50
CA TYR A 287 -11.81 -24.05 -2.07
C TYR A 287 -13.12 -23.77 -1.34
N ALA A 288 -13.90 -24.82 -1.02
CA ALA A 288 -15.12 -24.69 -0.23
C ALA A 288 -14.84 -24.15 1.18
N GLN A 289 -13.76 -24.63 1.83
CA GLN A 289 -13.34 -24.10 3.13
C GLN A 289 -12.86 -22.65 3.05
N THR A 290 -12.16 -22.29 1.97
CA THR A 290 -11.76 -20.91 1.69
C THR A 290 -12.98 -20.01 1.52
N TYR A 291 -13.97 -20.43 0.73
CA TYR A 291 -15.25 -19.74 0.59
C TYR A 291 -15.93 -19.52 1.94
N ARG A 292 -16.04 -20.55 2.78
CA ARG A 292 -16.61 -20.42 4.13
C ARG A 292 -15.80 -19.48 5.01
N GLY A 293 -14.47 -19.49 4.91
CA GLY A 293 -13.62 -18.58 5.69
C GLY A 293 -13.76 -17.11 5.31
N PHE A 294 -14.14 -16.78 4.08
CA PHE A 294 -14.31 -15.40 3.61
C PHE A 294 -15.77 -14.93 3.56
N PHE A 295 -16.72 -15.84 3.36
CA PHE A 295 -18.14 -15.54 3.13
C PHE A 295 -19.09 -16.28 4.08
N GLY A 296 -18.58 -17.21 4.88
CA GLY A 296 -19.37 -17.98 5.85
C GLY A 296 -19.64 -17.18 7.10
N GLY A 297 -20.91 -16.79 7.31
CA GLY A 297 -21.48 -16.24 8.53
C GLY A 297 -20.47 -15.61 9.50
N ASP A 298 -20.21 -16.30 10.61
CA ASP A 298 -19.40 -15.80 11.72
C ASP A 298 -17.89 -15.89 11.49
N ASP A 299 -17.45 -16.72 10.54
CA ASP A 299 -16.03 -16.89 10.21
C ASP A 299 -15.52 -15.83 9.24
N ALA A 300 -16.41 -15.18 8.48
CA ALA A 300 -16.08 -14.19 7.48
C ALA A 300 -15.31 -12.99 8.07
N VAL A 301 -14.49 -12.36 7.21
CA VAL A 301 -13.90 -11.06 7.55
C VAL A 301 -15.03 -10.08 7.79
N ALA A 302 -15.01 -9.41 8.94
CA ALA A 302 -16.08 -8.51 9.34
C ALA A 302 -15.52 -7.14 9.70
N LEU A 303 -16.14 -6.09 9.16
CA LEU A 303 -15.68 -4.72 9.28
C LEU A 303 -16.79 -3.82 9.82
N SER A 304 -16.44 -2.92 10.73
CA SER A 304 -17.34 -1.90 11.26
C SER A 304 -16.96 -0.53 10.68
N PRO A 305 -17.89 0.22 10.08
CA PRO A 305 -17.63 1.58 9.60
C PRO A 305 -17.26 2.52 10.76
N LEU A 306 -16.18 3.28 10.61
CA LEU A 306 -15.79 4.34 11.55
C LEU A 306 -16.28 5.72 11.08
N PRO A 307 -16.48 6.70 11.99
CA PRO A 307 -16.96 8.05 11.64
C PRO A 307 -16.04 8.83 10.69
N ASN A 308 -14.75 8.52 10.68
CA ASN A 308 -13.74 9.15 9.81
C ASN A 308 -13.73 8.59 8.37
N GLY A 309 -14.64 7.68 8.03
CA GLY A 309 -14.74 7.07 6.69
C GLY A 309 -13.90 5.80 6.49
N THR A 310 -13.09 5.38 7.46
CA THR A 310 -12.35 4.11 7.42
C THR A 310 -13.14 2.98 8.05
N PHE A 311 -12.60 1.76 8.01
CA PHE A 311 -13.18 0.59 8.63
C PHE A 311 -12.31 0.08 9.77
N ASP A 312 -12.95 -0.34 10.85
CA ASP A 312 -12.34 -1.13 11.92
C ASP A 312 -12.58 -2.62 11.66
N VAL A 313 -11.64 -3.46 12.04
CA VAL A 313 -11.77 -4.91 11.86
C VAL A 313 -12.39 -5.49 13.12
N THR A 314 -13.48 -6.24 12.95
CA THR A 314 -14.15 -6.96 14.04
C THR A 314 -13.88 -8.46 14.01
N ASN A 315 -13.60 -9.00 12.82
CA ASN A 315 -13.14 -10.38 12.64
C ASN A 315 -12.26 -10.50 11.40
N GLY A 316 -11.36 -11.49 11.40
CA GLY A 316 -10.57 -11.85 10.22
C GLY A 316 -9.23 -11.13 10.09
N TYR A 317 -8.68 -10.58 11.19
CA TYR A 317 -7.37 -9.91 11.21
C TYR A 317 -6.27 -10.69 10.49
N HIS A 318 -6.17 -12.01 10.75
CA HIS A 318 -5.18 -12.88 10.10
C HIS A 318 -5.33 -12.93 8.58
N ARG A 319 -6.56 -12.91 8.07
CA ARG A 319 -6.83 -12.95 6.63
C ARG A 319 -6.51 -11.62 5.99
N ILE A 320 -6.81 -10.51 6.67
CA ILE A 320 -6.44 -9.15 6.22
C ILE A 320 -4.92 -9.00 6.16
N PHE A 321 -4.20 -9.43 7.21
CA PHE A 321 -2.73 -9.42 7.21
C PHE A 321 -2.16 -10.18 6.01
N LEU A 322 -2.67 -11.38 5.75
CA LEU A 322 -2.19 -12.20 4.64
C LEU A 322 -2.60 -11.67 3.26
N LEU A 323 -3.76 -11.03 3.14
CA LEU A 323 -4.15 -10.33 1.91
C LEU A 323 -3.23 -9.15 1.62
N ARG A 324 -2.80 -8.41 2.65
CA ARG A 324 -1.80 -7.33 2.49
C ARG A 324 -0.44 -7.88 2.07
N GLU A 325 0.02 -8.95 2.70
CA GLU A 325 1.25 -9.66 2.31
C GLU A 325 1.21 -10.18 0.87
N ALA A 326 0.03 -10.59 0.41
CA ALA A 326 -0.22 -11.01 -0.97
C ALA A 326 -0.42 -9.83 -1.95
N TYR A 327 -0.32 -8.58 -1.48
CA TYR A 327 -0.57 -7.37 -2.26
C TYR A 327 -1.96 -7.31 -2.92
N ALA A 328 -2.97 -7.90 -2.28
CA ALA A 328 -4.35 -7.75 -2.75
C ALA A 328 -4.82 -6.30 -2.57
N ASP A 329 -5.61 -5.79 -3.52
CA ASP A 329 -6.15 -4.42 -3.44
C ASP A 329 -7.36 -4.35 -2.49
N HIS A 330 -8.18 -5.40 -2.47
CA HIS A 330 -9.44 -5.46 -1.74
C HIS A 330 -9.56 -6.72 -0.89
N VAL A 331 -10.41 -6.65 0.14
CA VAL A 331 -10.86 -7.79 0.93
C VAL A 331 -12.37 -7.93 0.81
N PRO A 332 -12.91 -9.14 0.52
CA PRO A 332 -14.32 -9.39 0.72
C PRO A 332 -14.61 -9.39 2.22
N ALA A 333 -15.53 -8.51 2.64
CA ALA A 333 -15.86 -8.36 4.05
C ALA A 333 -17.36 -8.14 4.26
N ARG A 334 -17.87 -8.70 5.35
CA ARG A 334 -19.20 -8.42 5.89
C ARG A 334 -19.15 -7.08 6.63
N ILE A 335 -20.02 -6.15 6.27
CA ILE A 335 -20.11 -4.85 6.94
C ILE A 335 -21.12 -4.94 8.09
N ILE A 336 -20.68 -4.63 9.30
CA ILE A 336 -21.50 -4.66 10.53
C ILE A 336 -21.84 -3.23 10.94
N GLY A 337 -23.08 -2.99 11.37
CA GLY A 337 -23.49 -1.71 11.98
C GLY A 337 -23.71 -0.56 10.98
N GLY A 338 -24.12 -0.89 9.75
CA GLY A 338 -24.44 0.07 8.69
C GLY A 338 -25.87 0.00 8.20
#